data_AF-A0A4Q9GIK3-F1
#
_entry.id   AF-A0A4Q9GIK3-F1
#
_cell.length_a   1.000
_cell.length_b   1.000
_cell.length_c   1.000
_cell.angle_alpha   90.00
_cell.angle_beta   90.00
_cell.angle_gamma   90.00
#
_symmetry.space_group_name_H-M   'P 1'
#
loop_
_entity.id
_entity.type
_entity.pdbx_description
1 polymer ?
#
loop_
_entity_poly.entity_id
_entity_poly.type
_entity_poly.pdbx_seq_one_letter_code
_entity_poly.pdbx_strand_id
1 'polypeptide(L)'
;MNFDFTARGVATLLFRYMKMIVGITAMFVVLALIYFFTATNIYQAQASLVLRFGSDIRPELAVDDRQIVVPSGKDERREMIENYLRIVQSREYAERLVKEFGVQTLYPKIYANPPRLGTADDVAVDVLRDSISAKSGASTNVVEISLFHQSRELGEKLLKRLIEMSIETQAELYENPQLAFTADQTKAAQALLEEKQAALNAKRRQSGIFEYEKQFELLLAQQSSASDNIYTLNARAAEAEGKQAKLEQILGTVPTNVASIVDATKYKEIQDLGNELNQLRAASTPTARAALADKERQYQQRLREIQSLNRGGSTDIYQSLLADYLRSSADVEAARKSMDYWAGERRALSSRIENMQRDNQAIVDLTREVDLADASYRVLARKYSDASVNQRLNDEGITRISVIDEPYSDPKPARPRKFLLLAAALIGSLLVSGTIIVLREALSDRIASPHEIEQGLRLKVISAFPKFDPRPAT
;
A
#
# COMPACT_ATOMS: atom_id res chain seq x y z
N MET A 1 -27.41 26.70 -63.21
CA MET A 1 -26.00 27.13 -63.12
C MET A 1 -25.20 25.96 -62.58
N ASN A 2 -24.54 25.21 -63.45
CA ASN A 2 -23.65 24.13 -63.02
C ASN A 2 -22.25 24.72 -62.94
N PHE A 3 -21.74 24.95 -61.72
CA PHE A 3 -20.32 25.23 -61.54
C PHE A 3 -19.57 23.96 -61.91
N ASP A 4 -18.97 23.92 -63.10
CA ASP A 4 -18.15 22.80 -63.51
C ASP A 4 -16.80 22.87 -62.79
N PHE A 5 -16.74 22.28 -61.60
CA PHE A 5 -15.53 22.19 -60.75
C PHE A 5 -14.45 21.26 -61.32
N THR A 6 -14.59 20.81 -62.57
CA THR A 6 -13.57 20.03 -63.26
C THR A 6 -12.25 20.83 -63.33
N ALA A 7 -11.10 20.16 -63.22
CA ALA A 7 -9.78 20.80 -63.19
C ALA A 7 -9.53 21.79 -64.35
N ARG A 8 -10.14 21.52 -65.52
CA ARG A 8 -10.11 22.40 -66.70
C ARG A 8 -10.97 23.67 -66.52
N GLY A 9 -12.12 23.57 -65.86
CA GLY A 9 -13.00 24.71 -65.54
C GLY A 9 -12.36 25.68 -64.55
N VAL A 10 -11.72 25.14 -63.51
CA VAL A 10 -10.96 25.95 -62.54
C VAL A 10 -9.77 26.64 -63.21
N ALA A 11 -9.00 25.94 -64.05
CA ALA A 11 -7.87 26.54 -64.76
C ALA A 11 -8.30 27.69 -65.70
N THR A 12 -9.39 27.51 -66.46
CA THR A 12 -9.90 28.55 -67.36
C THR A 12 -10.44 29.76 -66.61
N LEU A 13 -11.11 29.56 -65.47
CA LEU A 13 -11.52 30.63 -64.55
C LEU A 13 -10.33 31.43 -64.02
N LEU A 14 -9.26 30.74 -63.59
CA LEU A 14 -8.04 31.37 -63.10
C LEU A 14 -7.36 32.22 -64.19
N PHE A 15 -7.22 31.70 -65.41
CA PHE A 15 -6.64 32.46 -66.53
C PHE A 15 -7.49 33.67 -66.92
N ARG A 16 -8.82 33.53 -66.93
CA ARG A 16 -9.74 34.62 -67.26
C ARG A 16 -9.65 35.78 -66.28
N TYR A 17 -9.56 35.48 -64.98
CA TYR A 17 -9.48 36.48 -63.92
C TYR A 17 -8.06 36.73 -63.41
N MET A 18 -7.03 36.24 -64.10
CA MET A 18 -5.63 36.30 -63.67
C MET A 18 -5.18 37.73 -63.31
N LYS A 19 -5.55 38.73 -64.12
CA LYS A 19 -5.22 40.15 -63.84
C LYS A 19 -5.86 40.65 -62.54
N MET A 20 -7.07 40.17 -62.21
CA MET A 20 -7.79 40.53 -60.99
C MET A 20 -7.18 39.83 -59.77
N ILE A 21 -6.85 38.54 -59.89
CA ILE A 21 -6.17 37.76 -58.83
C ILE A 21 -4.81 38.38 -58.52
N VAL A 22 -4.03 38.69 -59.55
CA VAL A 22 -2.73 39.38 -59.41
C VAL A 22 -2.90 40.76 -58.79
N GLY A 23 -3.90 41.54 -59.20
CA GLY A 23 -4.18 42.86 -58.62
C GLY A 23 -4.54 42.82 -57.13
N ILE A 24 -5.43 41.90 -56.73
CA ILE A 24 -5.81 41.70 -55.32
C ILE A 24 -4.62 41.21 -54.50
N THR A 25 -3.83 40.28 -55.06
CA THR A 25 -2.63 39.76 -54.38
C THR A 25 -1.57 40.85 -54.21
N ALA A 26 -1.33 41.67 -55.22
CA ALA A 26 -0.44 42.83 -55.13
C ALA A 26 -0.92 43.82 -54.06
N MET A 27 -2.23 44.11 -53.98
CA MET A 27 -2.80 44.95 -52.93
C MET A 27 -2.54 44.40 -51.52
N PHE A 28 -2.80 43.12 -51.28
CA PHE A 28 -2.56 42.48 -49.98
C PHE A 28 -1.08 42.47 -49.59
N VAL A 29 -0.19 42.23 -50.56
CA VAL A 29 1.26 42.31 -50.34
C VAL A 29 1.69 43.74 -50.00
N VAL A 30 1.16 44.75 -50.71
CA VAL A 30 1.43 46.17 -50.40
C VAL A 30 0.93 46.53 -49.01
N LEU A 31 -0.27 46.11 -48.60
CA LEU A 31 -0.78 46.33 -47.24
C LEU A 31 0.09 45.63 -46.18
N ALA A 32 0.55 44.42 -46.45
CA ALA A 32 1.47 43.70 -45.57
C ALA A 32 2.81 44.42 -45.45
N LEU A 33 3.34 44.98 -46.54
CA LEU A 33 4.55 45.80 -46.52
C LEU A 33 4.35 47.11 -45.76
N ILE A 34 3.23 47.80 -45.97
CA ILE A 34 2.91 49.03 -45.21
C ILE A 34 2.84 48.72 -43.72
N TYR A 35 2.15 47.64 -43.34
CA TYR A 35 2.11 47.19 -41.95
C TYR A 35 3.50 46.86 -41.43
N PHE A 36 4.33 46.18 -42.23
CA PHE A 36 5.70 45.84 -41.85
C PHE A 36 6.56 47.08 -41.55
N PHE A 37 6.45 48.14 -42.33
CA PHE A 37 7.22 49.37 -42.11
C PHE A 37 6.66 50.27 -41.00
N THR A 38 5.37 50.15 -40.68
CA THR A 38 4.70 50.97 -39.65
C THR A 38 4.62 50.28 -38.29
N ALA A 39 4.68 48.94 -38.25
CA ALA A 39 4.65 48.18 -37.02
C ALA A 39 5.91 48.43 -36.17
N THR A 40 5.72 48.64 -34.87
CA THR A 40 6.84 48.75 -33.93
C THR A 40 7.54 47.41 -33.79
N ASN A 41 8.86 47.41 -33.95
CA ASN A 41 9.69 46.26 -33.68
C ASN A 41 9.61 45.89 -32.20
N ILE A 42 9.39 44.60 -31.91
CA ILE A 42 9.39 44.06 -30.56
C ILE A 42 10.51 43.03 -30.48
N TYR A 43 11.42 43.24 -29.55
CA TYR A 43 12.54 42.36 -29.23
C TYR A 43 12.16 41.41 -28.11
N GLN A 44 12.81 40.24 -28.08
CA GLN A 44 12.64 39.24 -27.04
C GLN A 44 13.93 39.18 -26.23
N ALA A 45 13.84 39.53 -24.95
CA ALA A 45 14.85 39.19 -23.96
C ALA A 45 14.54 37.78 -23.44
N GLN A 46 15.54 36.92 -23.33
CA GLN A 46 15.38 35.54 -22.85
C GLN A 46 16.45 35.19 -21.83
N ALA A 47 16.07 34.33 -20.88
CA ALA A 47 16.94 33.82 -19.83
C ALA A 47 16.54 32.37 -19.49
N SER A 48 17.54 31.58 -19.10
CA SER A 48 17.39 30.16 -18.76
C SER A 48 17.79 29.95 -17.29
N LEU A 49 16.93 29.33 -16.50
CA LEU A 49 17.18 29.07 -15.07
C LEU A 49 16.98 27.59 -14.74
N VAL A 50 17.86 26.99 -13.93
CA VAL A 50 17.64 25.67 -13.34
C VAL A 50 17.01 25.80 -11.96
N LEU A 51 15.95 25.04 -11.71
CA LEU A 51 15.41 24.80 -10.38
C LEU A 51 16.00 23.50 -9.81
N ARG A 52 16.75 23.60 -8.71
CA ARG A 52 17.34 22.48 -7.98
C ARG A 52 16.37 21.99 -6.91
N PHE A 53 16.17 20.67 -6.83
CA PHE A 53 15.22 20.04 -5.90
C PHE A 53 15.96 19.15 -4.89
N GLY A 54 15.36 18.97 -3.70
CA GLY A 54 16.00 18.37 -2.53
C GLY A 54 16.54 16.94 -2.64
N SER A 55 16.37 16.23 -3.76
CA SER A 55 17.08 14.96 -4.04
C SER A 55 18.52 15.20 -4.50
N ASP A 56 18.81 16.34 -5.13
CA ASP A 56 20.14 16.70 -5.62
C ASP A 56 21.03 17.32 -4.52
N ILE A 57 20.47 17.50 -3.32
CA ILE A 57 21.07 18.22 -2.19
C ILE A 57 21.30 17.30 -0.96
N ARG A 58 20.74 16.08 -0.95
CA ARG A 58 20.89 15.13 0.16
C ARG A 58 22.10 14.20 -0.09
N PRO A 59 23.06 14.10 0.84
CA PRO A 59 23.92 12.92 0.90
C PRO A 59 23.05 11.71 1.21
N GLU A 60 23.16 10.65 0.42
CA GLU A 60 22.40 9.42 0.55
C GLU A 60 22.73 8.76 1.89
N LEU A 61 21.88 8.99 2.90
CA LEU A 61 21.93 8.26 4.15
C LEU A 61 21.35 6.86 3.86
N ALA A 62 22.25 5.89 3.74
CA ALA A 62 21.93 4.48 3.69
C ALA A 62 21.18 4.09 4.98
N VAL A 63 19.86 4.08 4.91
CA VAL A 63 19.00 3.52 5.95
C VAL A 63 18.41 2.23 5.39
N ASP A 64 18.62 1.18 6.16
CA ASP A 64 18.31 -0.24 5.95
C ASP A 64 16.98 -0.55 5.23
N ASP A 65 17.01 -1.68 4.52
CA ASP A 65 16.23 -2.15 3.36
C ASP A 65 14.71 -2.36 3.58
N ARG A 66 14.03 -1.43 4.23
CA ARG A 66 12.56 -1.37 4.20
C ARG A 66 12.15 -0.36 3.13
N GLN A 67 11.69 -0.87 1.99
CA GLN A 67 11.07 -0.12 0.90
C GLN A 67 9.95 0.79 1.42
N ILE A 68 10.30 1.98 1.91
CA ILE A 68 9.42 3.12 1.87
C ILE A 68 9.47 3.55 0.41
N VAL A 69 8.45 3.15 -0.35
CA VAL A 69 8.18 3.71 -1.66
C VAL A 69 8.03 5.21 -1.45
N VAL A 70 9.10 5.97 -1.68
CA VAL A 70 9.02 7.42 -1.79
C VAL A 70 8.22 7.64 -3.07
N PRO A 71 7.00 8.23 -3.00
CA PRO A 71 6.28 8.59 -4.22
C PRO A 71 7.22 9.43 -5.06
N SER A 72 7.40 9.04 -6.32
CA SER A 72 8.33 9.70 -7.22
C SER A 72 8.02 11.19 -7.22
N GLY A 73 8.92 12.03 -6.69
CA GLY A 73 8.76 13.49 -6.61
C GLY A 73 8.69 14.20 -7.97
N LYS A 74 8.32 13.49 -9.05
CA LYS A 74 8.02 14.08 -10.36
C LYS A 74 6.80 15.00 -10.29
N ASP A 75 5.76 14.60 -9.56
CA ASP A 75 4.55 15.42 -9.44
C ASP A 75 4.79 16.66 -8.58
N GLU A 76 5.43 16.52 -7.41
CA GLU A 76 5.84 17.65 -6.56
C GLU A 76 6.78 18.62 -7.30
N ARG A 77 7.75 18.12 -8.08
CA ARG A 77 8.64 18.97 -8.89
C ARG A 77 7.87 19.76 -9.93
N ARG A 78 6.93 19.09 -10.62
CA ARG A 78 6.10 19.74 -11.63
C ARG A 78 5.22 20.82 -11.00
N GLU A 79 4.59 20.54 -9.86
CA GLU A 79 3.79 21.51 -9.12
C GLU A 79 4.63 22.71 -8.66
N MET A 80 5.87 22.49 -8.18
CA MET A 80 6.78 23.58 -7.80
C MET A 80 7.19 24.45 -9.01
N ILE A 81 7.50 23.84 -10.16
CA ILE A 81 7.81 24.58 -11.40
C ILE A 81 6.58 25.38 -11.84
N GLU A 82 5.40 24.75 -11.88
CA GLU A 82 4.16 25.43 -12.27
C GLU A 82 3.82 26.59 -11.32
N ASN A 83 4.06 26.43 -10.01
CA ASN A 83 3.89 27.51 -9.05
C ASN A 83 4.89 28.65 -9.29
N TYR A 84 6.17 28.34 -9.52
CA TYR A 84 7.18 29.34 -9.87
C TYR A 84 6.82 30.12 -11.14
N LEU A 85 6.38 29.42 -12.20
CA LEU A 85 5.94 30.05 -13.45
C LEU A 85 4.80 31.06 -13.21
N ARG A 86 3.82 30.71 -12.36
CA ARG A 86 2.71 31.61 -12.00
C ARG A 86 3.18 32.81 -11.18
N ILE A 87 4.09 32.61 -10.24
CA ILE A 87 4.64 33.68 -9.39
C ILE A 87 5.40 34.71 -10.25
N VAL A 88 6.25 34.24 -11.17
CA VAL A 88 7.00 35.11 -12.09
C VAL A 88 6.08 35.90 -13.03
N GLN A 89 4.95 35.32 -13.44
CA GLN A 89 3.93 35.98 -14.27
C GLN A 89 2.85 36.73 -13.47
N SER A 90 3.04 36.90 -12.15
CA SER A 90 2.06 37.55 -11.29
C SER A 90 1.93 39.05 -11.58
N ARG A 91 0.74 39.60 -11.33
CA ARG A 91 0.50 41.05 -11.42
C ARG A 91 1.39 41.82 -10.46
N GLU A 92 1.65 41.28 -9.27
CA GLU A 92 2.47 41.91 -8.23
C GLU A 92 3.89 42.20 -8.72
N TYR A 93 4.52 41.27 -9.44
CA TYR A 93 5.86 41.48 -10.00
C TYR A 93 5.86 42.56 -11.09
N ALA A 94 4.83 42.56 -11.94
CA ALA A 94 4.66 43.61 -12.94
C ALA A 94 4.43 45.00 -12.29
N GLU A 95 3.64 45.09 -11.22
CA GLU A 95 3.42 46.32 -10.45
C GLU A 95 4.72 46.86 -9.85
N ARG A 96 5.51 46.00 -9.19
CA ARG A 96 6.79 46.38 -8.61
C ARG A 96 7.76 46.89 -9.67
N LEU A 97 7.86 46.22 -10.82
CA LEU A 97 8.71 46.66 -11.95
C LEU A 97 8.24 47.98 -12.56
N VAL A 98 6.93 48.15 -12.77
CA VAL A 98 6.38 49.42 -13.29
C VAL A 98 6.65 50.57 -12.33
N LYS A 99 6.52 50.33 -11.03
CA LYS A 99 6.81 51.31 -9.98
C LYS A 99 8.31 51.66 -9.91
N GLU A 100 9.19 50.68 -10.08
CA GLU A 100 10.65 50.86 -10.01
C GLU A 100 11.21 51.59 -11.24
N PHE A 101 10.80 51.20 -12.45
CA PHE A 101 11.33 51.78 -13.70
C PHE A 101 10.51 52.98 -14.23
N GLY A 102 9.26 53.11 -13.79
CA GLY A 102 8.33 54.18 -14.17
C GLY A 102 7.69 53.98 -15.54
N VAL A 103 6.39 54.30 -15.65
CA VAL A 103 5.61 54.16 -16.89
C VAL A 103 6.20 54.99 -18.05
N GLN A 104 6.75 56.17 -17.75
CA GLN A 104 7.34 57.04 -18.75
C GLN A 104 8.52 56.38 -19.48
N THR A 105 9.35 55.63 -18.76
CA THR A 105 10.52 54.94 -19.31
C THR A 105 10.13 53.69 -20.07
N LEU A 106 9.18 52.93 -19.51
CA LEU A 106 8.75 51.64 -20.07
C LEU A 106 7.86 51.81 -21.29
N TYR A 107 6.84 52.66 -21.19
CA TYR A 107 5.83 52.85 -22.22
C TYR A 107 5.53 54.33 -22.45
N PRO A 108 6.43 55.09 -23.10
CA PRO A 108 6.26 56.52 -23.35
C PRO A 108 4.94 56.88 -24.04
N LYS A 109 4.45 56.02 -24.93
CA LYS A 109 3.18 56.22 -25.66
C LYS A 109 1.94 56.11 -24.76
N ILE A 110 1.98 55.21 -23.77
CA ILE A 110 0.91 55.02 -22.79
C ILE A 110 0.92 56.18 -21.80
N TYR A 111 2.11 56.63 -21.39
CA TYR A 111 2.27 57.80 -20.54
C TYR A 111 1.74 59.08 -21.21
N ALA A 112 2.08 59.29 -22.49
CA ALA A 112 1.66 60.47 -23.23
C ALA A 112 0.15 60.50 -23.55
N ASN A 113 -0.47 59.33 -23.70
CA ASN A 113 -1.90 59.19 -24.00
C ASN A 113 -2.53 58.14 -23.07
N PRO A 114 -2.83 58.51 -21.81
CA PRO A 114 -3.43 57.58 -20.87
C PRO A 114 -4.82 57.14 -21.35
N PRO A 115 -5.20 55.88 -21.10
CA PRO A 115 -6.50 55.35 -21.50
C PRO A 115 -7.65 56.04 -20.75
N ARG A 116 -8.85 56.03 -21.35
CA ARG A 116 -10.06 56.66 -20.78
C ARG A 116 -10.58 55.97 -19.51
N LEU A 117 -10.17 54.72 -19.28
CA LEU A 117 -10.53 53.89 -18.12
C LEU A 117 -9.24 53.34 -17.51
N GLY A 118 -9.03 53.58 -16.21
CA GLY A 118 -7.85 53.15 -15.46
C GLY A 118 -6.73 54.20 -15.41
N THR A 119 -5.65 53.88 -14.68
CA THR A 119 -4.44 54.70 -14.63
C THR A 119 -3.43 54.27 -15.69
N ALA A 120 -2.48 55.14 -16.05
CA ALA A 120 -1.38 54.78 -16.93
C ALA A 120 -0.54 53.63 -16.34
N ASP A 121 -0.43 53.58 -15.01
CA ASP A 121 0.27 52.55 -14.24
C ASP A 121 -0.46 51.19 -14.36
N ASP A 122 -1.77 51.15 -14.15
CA ASP A 122 -2.54 49.89 -14.27
C ASP A 122 -2.42 49.27 -15.66
N VAL A 123 -2.48 50.10 -16.71
CA VAL A 123 -2.36 49.61 -18.09
C VAL A 123 -0.93 49.22 -18.42
N ALA A 124 0.08 49.95 -17.90
CA ALA A 124 1.47 49.54 -18.03
C ALA A 124 1.73 48.19 -17.35
N VAL A 125 1.11 47.92 -16.20
CA VAL A 125 1.19 46.65 -15.49
C VAL A 125 0.59 45.52 -16.31
N ASP A 126 -0.60 45.70 -16.87
CA ASP A 126 -1.23 44.67 -17.71
C ASP A 126 -0.42 44.39 -18.97
N VAL A 127 0.09 45.43 -19.64
CA VAL A 127 0.95 45.28 -20.82
C VAL A 127 2.25 44.57 -20.47
N LEU A 128 2.88 44.91 -19.34
CA LEU A 128 4.12 44.27 -18.89
C LEU A 128 3.87 42.80 -18.54
N ARG A 129 2.81 42.49 -17.77
CA ARG A 129 2.43 41.12 -17.42
C ARG A 129 2.21 40.27 -18.67
N ASP A 130 1.44 40.77 -19.63
CA ASP A 130 1.12 40.03 -20.86
C ASP A 130 2.35 39.90 -21.79
N SER A 131 3.38 40.72 -21.58
CA SER A 131 4.66 40.63 -22.29
C SER A 131 5.63 39.61 -21.70
N ILE A 132 5.37 39.09 -20.49
CA ILE A 132 6.19 38.08 -19.82
C ILE A 132 5.65 36.69 -20.16
N SER A 133 6.49 35.86 -20.77
CA SER A 133 6.21 34.46 -21.07
C SER A 133 7.21 33.59 -20.32
N ALA A 134 6.72 32.76 -19.39
CA ALA A 134 7.53 31.75 -18.71
C ALA A 134 7.07 30.36 -19.14
N LYS A 135 7.99 29.47 -19.49
CA LYS A 135 7.70 28.10 -19.91
C LYS A 135 8.65 27.12 -19.26
N SER A 136 8.14 25.93 -18.93
CA SER A 136 8.98 24.79 -18.57
C SER A 136 9.57 24.20 -19.85
N GLY A 137 10.88 23.96 -19.83
CA GLY A 137 11.52 23.14 -20.86
C GLY A 137 10.91 21.73 -20.88
N ALA A 138 10.86 21.11 -22.06
CA ALA A 138 10.35 19.76 -22.19
C ALA A 138 11.28 18.79 -21.44
N SER A 139 10.85 18.36 -20.24
CA SER A 139 11.48 17.33 -19.39
C SER A 139 12.69 17.73 -18.54
N THR A 140 13.09 19.01 -18.52
CA THR A 140 14.25 19.48 -17.76
C THR A 140 13.82 20.36 -16.58
N ASN A 141 14.61 20.37 -15.51
CA ASN A 141 14.47 21.31 -14.39
C ASN A 141 14.77 22.77 -14.81
N VAL A 142 14.61 23.10 -16.10
CA VAL A 142 14.96 24.37 -16.72
C VAL A 142 13.68 25.14 -17.02
N VAL A 143 13.64 26.38 -16.55
CA VAL A 143 12.60 27.35 -16.85
C VAL A 143 13.18 28.40 -17.79
N GLU A 144 12.52 28.59 -18.92
CA GLU A 144 12.80 29.65 -19.87
C GLU A 144 11.86 30.81 -19.60
N ILE A 145 12.42 31.98 -19.30
CA ILE A 145 11.65 33.22 -19.13
C ILE A 145 11.99 34.12 -20.31
N SER A 146 10.95 34.63 -20.96
CA SER A 146 11.04 35.56 -22.07
C SER A 146 10.23 36.81 -21.79
N LEU A 147 10.77 37.98 -22.13
CA LEU A 147 10.10 39.26 -22.02
C LEU A 147 10.12 39.98 -23.37
N PHE A 148 8.95 40.41 -23.84
CA PHE A 148 8.79 41.08 -25.12
C PHE A 148 8.71 42.60 -24.95
N HIS A 149 9.68 43.35 -25.48
CA HIS A 149 9.74 44.81 -25.30
C HIS A 149 10.20 45.55 -26.55
N GLN A 150 9.80 46.83 -26.69
CA GLN A 150 10.19 47.68 -27.83
C GLN A 150 11.67 48.06 -27.80
N SER A 151 12.21 48.28 -26.60
CA SER A 151 13.64 48.53 -26.38
C SER A 151 14.34 47.25 -25.93
N ARG A 152 15.42 46.90 -26.63
CA ARG A 152 16.29 45.76 -26.35
C ARG A 152 16.92 45.86 -24.96
N GLU A 153 17.60 46.97 -24.69
CA GLU A 153 18.33 47.19 -23.44
C GLU A 153 17.39 47.24 -22.24
N LEU A 154 16.22 47.88 -22.38
CA LEU A 154 15.22 47.89 -21.32
C LEU A 154 14.62 46.50 -21.10
N GLY A 155 14.40 45.73 -22.18
CA GLY A 155 13.92 44.35 -22.07
C GLY A 155 14.87 43.44 -21.27
N GLU A 156 16.18 43.54 -21.53
CA GLU A 156 17.22 42.80 -20.79
C GLU A 156 17.26 43.23 -19.31
N LYS A 157 17.23 44.54 -19.04
CA LYS A 157 17.23 45.08 -17.67
C LYS A 157 15.99 44.67 -16.88
N LEU A 158 14.81 44.72 -17.51
CA LEU A 158 13.56 44.31 -16.88
C LEU A 158 13.55 42.81 -16.57
N LEU A 159 13.99 41.98 -17.52
CA LEU A 159 14.07 40.54 -17.30
C LEU A 159 15.08 40.20 -16.19
N LYS A 160 16.21 40.91 -16.13
CA LYS A 160 17.18 40.76 -15.05
C LYS A 160 16.59 41.09 -13.69
N ARG A 161 15.95 42.26 -13.56
CA ARG A 161 15.33 42.67 -12.29
C ARG A 161 14.19 41.73 -11.87
N LEU A 162 13.40 41.23 -12.83
CA LEU A 162 12.36 40.23 -12.57
C LEU A 162 12.93 38.95 -11.96
N ILE A 163 14.07 38.47 -12.47
CA ILE A 163 14.74 37.26 -11.98
C ILE A 163 15.34 37.51 -10.59
N GLU A 164 16.00 38.64 -10.37
CA GLU A 164 16.55 39.00 -9.04
C GLU A 164 15.44 39.04 -7.99
N MET A 165 14.33 39.73 -8.30
CA MET A 165 13.17 39.82 -7.41
C MET A 165 12.52 38.45 -7.17
N SER A 166 12.51 37.55 -8.16
CA SER A 166 11.96 36.20 -7.97
C SER A 166 12.82 35.35 -7.04
N ILE A 167 14.15 35.50 -7.11
CA ILE A 167 15.10 34.84 -6.22
C ILE A 167 14.98 35.39 -4.80
N GLU A 168 14.91 36.71 -4.63
CA GLU A 168 14.72 37.40 -3.34
C GLU A 168 13.44 36.92 -2.62
N THR A 169 12.29 36.98 -3.32
CA THR A 169 10.99 36.58 -2.76
C THR A 169 10.95 35.09 -2.44
N GLN A 170 11.63 34.27 -3.22
CA GLN A 170 11.72 32.83 -2.96
C GLN A 170 12.51 32.55 -1.68
N ALA A 171 13.62 33.26 -1.44
CA ALA A 171 14.41 33.10 -0.21
C ALA A 171 13.56 33.42 1.04
N GLU A 172 12.74 34.47 1.00
CA GLU A 172 11.82 34.83 2.09
C GLU A 172 10.71 33.80 2.31
N LEU A 173 10.08 33.30 1.24
CA LEU A 173 9.00 32.31 1.33
C LEU A 173 9.43 30.95 1.88
N TYR A 174 10.72 30.62 1.82
CA TYR A 174 11.28 29.37 2.34
C TYR A 174 12.07 29.54 3.64
N GLU A 175 12.16 30.74 4.23
CA GLU A 175 12.52 30.85 5.65
C GLU A 175 11.49 30.07 6.45
N ASN A 176 11.94 29.12 7.28
CA ASN A 176 11.07 28.14 7.92
C ASN A 176 10.90 28.47 9.40
N PRO A 177 10.00 29.40 9.79
CA PRO A 177 9.80 29.81 11.18
C PRO A 177 9.34 28.66 12.09
N GLN A 178 8.99 27.51 11.53
CA GLN A 178 8.57 26.32 12.27
C GLN A 178 9.73 25.38 12.65
N LEU A 179 11.00 25.68 12.32
CA LEU A 179 12.11 24.77 12.65
C LEU A 179 12.20 24.47 14.15
N ALA A 180 12.10 25.50 15.01
CA ALA A 180 12.12 25.34 16.46
C ALA A 180 10.96 24.47 16.95
N PHE A 181 9.75 24.72 16.45
CA PHE A 181 8.56 23.93 16.76
C PHE A 181 8.70 22.46 16.32
N THR A 182 9.26 22.22 15.13
CA THR A 182 9.47 20.86 14.59
C THR A 182 10.55 20.11 15.38
N ALA A 183 11.58 20.83 15.86
CA ALA A 183 12.62 20.28 16.74
C ALA A 183 12.03 19.82 18.08
N ASP A 184 11.22 20.67 18.72
CA ASP A 184 10.56 20.37 19.98
C ASP A 184 9.60 19.19 19.87
N GLN A 185 8.80 19.14 18.80
CA GLN A 185 7.93 17.99 18.54
C GLN A 185 8.70 16.69 18.32
N THR A 186 9.82 16.74 17.61
CA THR A 186 10.68 15.56 17.37
C THR A 186 11.25 15.04 18.69
N LYS A 187 11.73 15.96 19.55
CA LYS A 187 12.25 15.60 20.87
C LYS A 187 11.17 15.01 21.79
N ALA A 188 9.96 15.57 21.76
CA ALA A 188 8.83 15.04 22.51
C ALA A 188 8.44 13.63 22.03
N ALA A 189 8.43 13.40 20.71
CA ALA A 189 8.14 12.10 20.14
C ALA A 189 9.23 11.05 20.47
N GLN A 190 10.50 11.46 20.48
CA GLN A 190 11.60 10.61 20.93
C GLN A 190 11.44 10.21 22.40
N ALA A 191 11.16 11.17 23.28
CA ALA A 191 10.95 10.89 24.70
C ALA A 191 9.76 9.93 24.92
N LEU A 192 8.66 10.10 24.18
CA LEU A 192 7.53 9.19 24.22
C LEU A 192 7.90 7.78 23.75
N LEU A 193 8.66 7.64 22.66
CA LEU A 193 9.14 6.34 22.18
C LEU A 193 9.99 5.63 23.24
N GLU A 194 10.92 6.35 23.87
CA GLU A 194 11.77 5.83 24.94
C GLU A 194 10.93 5.38 26.16
N GLU A 195 9.93 6.17 26.56
CA GLU A 195 8.99 5.82 27.62
C GLU A 195 8.23 4.51 27.30
N LYS A 196 7.65 4.41 26.10
CA LYS A 196 6.90 3.22 25.68
C LYS A 196 7.78 1.98 25.57
N GLN A 197 8.99 2.13 25.05
CA GLN A 197 9.96 1.02 24.99
C GLN A 197 10.38 0.56 26.38
N ALA A 198 10.60 1.50 27.32
CA ALA A 198 10.90 1.18 28.70
C ALA A 198 9.73 0.43 29.37
N ALA A 199 8.49 0.86 29.15
CA ALA A 199 7.29 0.18 29.66
C ALA A 199 7.15 -1.24 29.10
N LEU A 200 7.33 -1.45 27.79
CA LEU A 200 7.33 -2.78 27.17
C LEU A 200 8.39 -3.69 27.77
N ASN A 201 9.62 -3.20 27.88
CA ASN A 201 10.74 -3.95 28.44
C ASN A 201 10.55 -4.26 29.93
N ALA A 202 9.92 -3.35 30.69
CA ALA A 202 9.54 -3.60 32.08
C ALA A 202 8.47 -4.69 32.18
N LYS A 203 7.44 -4.64 31.33
CA LYS A 203 6.36 -5.64 31.33
C LYS A 203 6.87 -7.03 30.95
N ARG A 204 7.75 -7.15 29.94
CA ARG A 204 8.40 -8.43 29.57
C ARG A 204 9.25 -9.00 30.69
N ARG A 205 10.02 -8.16 31.38
CA ARG A 205 10.83 -8.58 32.54
C ARG A 205 9.95 -9.02 33.72
N GLN A 206 8.85 -8.31 33.97
CA GLN A 206 7.92 -8.64 35.05
C GLN A 206 7.18 -9.96 34.80
N SER A 207 6.73 -10.21 33.56
CA SER A 207 6.00 -11.43 33.22
C SER A 207 6.92 -12.64 33.00
N GLY A 208 8.21 -12.43 32.71
CA GLY A 208 9.15 -13.51 32.37
C GLY A 208 8.86 -14.16 31.00
N ILE A 209 8.01 -13.52 30.18
CA ILE A 209 7.61 -14.01 28.86
C ILE A 209 8.61 -13.47 27.83
N PHE A 210 9.50 -14.35 27.36
CA PHE A 210 10.44 -14.06 26.27
C PHE A 210 10.04 -14.76 24.96
N GLU A 211 9.54 -15.99 25.05
CA GLU A 211 9.04 -16.78 23.91
C GLU A 211 7.62 -17.29 24.24
N TYR A 212 6.62 -16.44 24.00
CA TYR A 212 5.23 -16.74 24.35
C TYR A 212 4.73 -18.06 23.75
N GLU A 213 4.83 -18.22 22.42
CA GLU A 213 4.39 -19.45 21.72
C GLU A 213 4.96 -20.72 22.36
N LYS A 214 6.29 -20.80 22.54
CA LYS A 214 6.93 -22.02 23.07
C LYS A 214 6.53 -22.30 24.52
N GLN A 215 6.45 -21.27 25.36
CA GLN A 215 6.03 -21.43 26.76
C GLN A 215 4.55 -21.84 26.84
N PHE A 216 3.70 -21.30 25.98
CA PHE A 216 2.28 -21.63 25.90
C PHE A 216 2.04 -23.07 25.46
N GLU A 217 2.72 -23.51 24.40
CA GLU A 217 2.67 -24.88 23.93
C GLU A 217 3.10 -25.87 25.02
N LEU A 218 4.18 -25.56 25.75
CA LEU A 218 4.65 -26.41 26.85
C LEU A 218 3.61 -26.52 27.97
N LEU A 219 2.97 -25.42 28.36
CA LEU A 219 1.93 -25.42 29.39
C LEU A 219 0.69 -26.22 28.95
N LEU A 220 0.27 -26.08 27.69
CA LEU A 220 -0.82 -26.87 27.12
C LEU A 220 -0.48 -28.37 27.09
N ALA A 221 0.74 -28.73 26.70
CA ALA A 221 1.21 -30.10 26.71
C ALA A 221 1.20 -30.70 28.14
N GLN A 222 1.69 -29.96 29.14
CA GLN A 222 1.64 -30.36 30.54
C GLN A 222 0.20 -30.54 31.04
N GLN A 223 -0.70 -29.64 30.65
CA GLN A 223 -2.13 -29.72 31.02
C GLN A 223 -2.80 -30.94 30.37
N SER A 224 -2.45 -31.27 29.13
CA SER A 224 -2.89 -32.49 28.45
C SER A 224 -2.40 -33.73 29.18
N SER A 225 -1.10 -33.83 29.48
CA SER A 225 -0.55 -34.97 30.21
C SER A 225 -1.18 -35.16 31.60
N ALA A 226 -1.47 -34.08 32.32
CA ALA A 226 -2.20 -34.16 33.59
C ALA A 226 -3.63 -34.70 33.38
N SER A 227 -4.30 -34.29 32.30
CA SER A 227 -5.64 -34.79 31.96
C SER A 227 -5.63 -36.28 31.60
N ASP A 228 -4.61 -36.73 30.85
CA ASP A 228 -4.41 -38.13 30.50
C ASP A 228 -4.15 -38.99 31.76
N ASN A 229 -3.35 -38.49 32.71
CA ASN A 229 -3.12 -39.14 34.00
C ASN A 229 -4.41 -39.27 34.81
N ILE A 230 -5.24 -38.23 34.87
CA ILE A 230 -6.55 -38.30 35.53
C ILE A 230 -7.43 -39.35 34.85
N TYR A 231 -7.49 -39.36 33.52
CA TYR A 231 -8.32 -40.31 32.77
C TYR A 231 -7.90 -41.77 33.04
N THR A 232 -6.60 -42.05 32.99
CA THR A 232 -6.05 -43.40 33.25
C THR A 232 -6.25 -43.84 34.70
N LEU A 233 -6.06 -42.95 35.67
CA LEU A 233 -6.34 -43.24 37.08
C LEU A 233 -7.83 -43.47 37.33
N ASN A 234 -8.71 -42.72 36.67
CA ASN A 234 -10.15 -42.90 36.77
C ASN A 234 -10.59 -44.28 36.24
N ALA A 235 -10.02 -44.71 35.10
CA ALA A 235 -10.28 -46.05 34.57
C ALA A 235 -9.82 -47.16 35.54
N ARG A 236 -8.64 -47.01 36.16
CA ARG A 236 -8.14 -47.96 37.17
C ARG A 236 -9.00 -47.99 38.44
N ALA A 237 -9.42 -46.82 38.91
CA ALA A 237 -10.33 -46.72 40.05
C ALA A 237 -11.65 -47.42 39.75
N ALA A 238 -12.26 -47.18 38.59
CA ALA A 238 -13.50 -47.83 38.18
C ALA A 238 -13.36 -49.37 38.07
N GLU A 239 -12.22 -49.88 37.58
CA GLU A 239 -11.95 -51.32 37.56
C GLU A 239 -11.85 -51.91 38.97
N ALA A 240 -11.12 -51.25 39.88
CA ALA A 240 -10.98 -51.67 41.26
C ALA A 240 -12.29 -51.57 42.06
N GLU A 241 -13.10 -50.54 41.82
CA GLU A 241 -14.45 -50.40 42.38
C GLU A 241 -15.37 -51.54 41.91
N GLY A 242 -15.30 -51.91 40.63
CA GLY A 242 -16.05 -53.04 40.08
C GLY A 242 -15.65 -54.38 40.71
N LYS A 243 -14.35 -54.61 40.92
CA LYS A 243 -13.83 -55.79 41.63
C LYS A 243 -14.28 -55.81 43.09
N GLN A 244 -14.18 -54.67 43.77
CA GLN A 244 -14.61 -54.51 45.15
C GLN A 244 -16.10 -54.84 45.32
N ALA A 245 -16.97 -54.28 44.47
CA ALA A 245 -18.41 -54.55 44.51
C ALA A 245 -18.74 -56.04 44.33
N LYS A 246 -18.01 -56.74 43.45
CA LYS A 246 -18.19 -58.18 43.23
C LYS A 246 -17.69 -59.00 44.42
N LEU A 247 -16.54 -58.63 45.01
CA LEU A 247 -16.00 -59.28 46.20
C LEU A 247 -16.91 -59.06 47.42
N GLU A 248 -17.49 -57.87 47.58
CA GLU A 248 -18.47 -57.56 48.62
C GLU A 248 -19.72 -58.42 48.50
N GLN A 249 -20.26 -58.58 47.28
CA GLN A 249 -21.38 -59.48 47.01
C GLN A 249 -21.06 -60.93 47.40
N ILE A 250 -19.86 -61.42 47.06
CA ILE A 250 -19.44 -62.79 47.37
C ILE A 250 -19.25 -62.96 48.90
N LEU A 251 -18.54 -62.04 49.56
CA LEU A 251 -18.32 -62.06 51.01
C LEU A 251 -19.64 -62.03 51.80
N GLY A 252 -20.68 -61.37 51.29
CA GLY A 252 -22.03 -61.38 51.89
C GLY A 252 -22.79 -62.71 51.75
N THR A 253 -22.38 -63.60 50.83
CA THR A 253 -23.04 -64.88 50.55
C THR A 253 -22.29 -66.11 51.06
N VAL A 254 -21.00 -65.99 51.37
CA VAL A 254 -20.16 -67.09 51.88
C VAL A 254 -20.28 -67.18 53.41
N PRO A 255 -20.79 -68.29 53.98
CA PRO A 255 -20.78 -68.52 55.42
C PRO A 255 -19.34 -68.50 55.97
N THR A 256 -19.12 -67.97 57.16
CA THR A 256 -17.82 -67.97 57.87
C THR A 256 -17.25 -69.38 58.14
N ASN A 257 -18.02 -70.43 57.85
CA ASN A 257 -17.60 -71.81 58.01
C ASN A 257 -18.23 -72.71 56.92
N VAL A 258 -17.56 -72.84 55.78
CA VAL A 258 -17.95 -73.79 54.71
C VAL A 258 -17.03 -75.01 54.80
N ALA A 259 -17.60 -76.19 55.03
CA ALA A 259 -16.86 -77.45 54.99
C ALA A 259 -16.33 -77.67 53.57
N SER A 260 -15.01 -77.82 53.43
CA SER A 260 -14.38 -78.01 52.13
C SER A 260 -14.78 -79.34 51.49
N ILE A 261 -14.94 -79.34 50.17
CA ILE A 261 -15.11 -80.54 49.36
C ILE A 261 -13.83 -81.37 49.49
N VAL A 262 -13.89 -82.42 50.30
CA VAL A 262 -12.82 -83.40 50.43
C VAL A 262 -12.62 -84.09 49.09
N ASP A 263 -11.37 -84.16 48.64
CA ASP A 263 -10.92 -84.82 47.42
C ASP A 263 -11.63 -86.19 47.26
N ALA A 264 -12.43 -86.34 46.18
CA ALA A 264 -13.28 -87.51 45.97
C ALA A 264 -12.46 -88.82 45.95
N THR A 265 -11.17 -88.72 45.62
CA THR A 265 -10.19 -89.81 45.68
C THR A 265 -9.98 -90.33 47.10
N LYS A 266 -9.88 -89.46 48.12
CA LYS A 266 -9.66 -89.84 49.52
C LYS A 266 -10.89 -90.50 50.15
N TYR A 267 -12.09 -90.09 49.77
CA TYR A 267 -13.33 -90.77 50.19
C TYR A 267 -13.46 -92.17 49.57
N LYS A 268 -13.02 -92.34 48.31
CA LYS A 268 -12.99 -93.64 47.64
C LYS A 268 -12.01 -94.61 48.32
N GLU A 269 -10.82 -94.15 48.70
CA GLU A 269 -9.86 -94.96 49.46
C GLU A 269 -10.43 -95.45 50.80
N ILE A 270 -11.17 -94.60 51.51
CA ILE A 270 -11.84 -95.00 52.76
C ILE A 270 -12.99 -95.99 52.52
N GLN A 271 -13.75 -95.83 51.43
CA GLN A 271 -14.79 -96.77 51.06
C GLN A 271 -14.21 -98.14 50.68
N ASP A 272 -13.13 -98.17 49.91
CA ASP A 272 -12.45 -99.40 49.51
C ASP A 272 -11.89 -100.14 50.72
N LEU A 273 -11.26 -99.42 51.66
CA LEU A 273 -10.81 -99.99 52.95
C LEU A 273 -11.99 -100.50 53.80
N GLY A 274 -13.13 -99.80 53.81
CA GLY A 274 -14.34 -100.24 54.50
C GLY A 274 -14.94 -101.52 53.91
N ASN A 275 -14.93 -101.63 52.58
CA ASN A 275 -15.41 -102.82 51.87
C ASN A 275 -14.50 -104.03 52.12
N GLU A 276 -13.19 -103.83 52.09
CA GLU A 276 -12.17 -104.86 52.40
C GLU A 276 -12.27 -105.33 53.85
N LEU A 277 -12.51 -104.42 54.81
CA LEU A 277 -12.79 -104.75 56.21
C LEU A 277 -14.04 -105.61 56.37
N ASN A 278 -15.12 -105.31 55.64
CA ASN A 278 -16.35 -106.09 55.71
C ASN A 278 -16.17 -107.50 55.12
N GLN A 279 -15.37 -107.66 54.07
CA GLN A 279 -15.02 -108.97 53.52
C GLN A 279 -14.16 -109.79 54.50
N LEU A 280 -13.17 -109.15 55.13
CA LEU A 280 -12.32 -109.79 56.16
C LEU A 280 -13.11 -110.16 57.43
N ARG A 281 -14.14 -109.39 57.79
CA ARG A 281 -15.06 -109.71 58.91
C ARG A 281 -15.95 -110.92 58.62
N ALA A 282 -16.29 -111.17 57.36
CA ALA A 282 -17.09 -112.33 56.96
C ALA A 282 -16.28 -113.64 56.94
N ALA A 283 -14.97 -113.57 56.67
CA ALA A 283 -14.07 -114.73 56.67
C ALA A 283 -13.72 -115.16 58.12
N SER A 284 -14.39 -116.19 58.63
CA SER A 284 -14.25 -116.66 60.03
C SER A 284 -13.05 -117.60 60.27
N THR A 285 -11.85 -117.22 59.84
CA THR A 285 -10.60 -117.97 60.08
C THR A 285 -9.70 -117.32 61.14
N PRO A 286 -8.94 -118.08 61.95
CA PRO A 286 -8.05 -117.53 62.98
C PRO A 286 -6.97 -116.58 62.42
N THR A 287 -6.50 -116.83 61.19
CA THR A 287 -5.55 -115.98 60.46
C THR A 287 -6.16 -114.66 59.98
N ALA A 288 -7.49 -114.59 59.79
CA ALA A 288 -8.19 -113.38 59.37
C ALA A 288 -8.27 -112.33 60.50
N ARG A 289 -8.28 -112.74 61.77
CA ARG A 289 -8.39 -111.82 62.93
C ARG A 289 -7.21 -110.85 63.05
N ALA A 290 -5.98 -111.29 62.73
CA ALA A 290 -4.80 -110.43 62.78
C ALA A 290 -4.80 -109.38 61.66
N ALA A 291 -5.13 -109.78 60.43
CA ALA A 291 -5.25 -108.87 59.29
C ALA A 291 -6.35 -107.80 59.48
N LEU A 292 -7.43 -108.18 60.18
CA LEU A 292 -8.56 -107.30 60.48
C LEU A 292 -8.18 -106.16 61.43
N ALA A 293 -7.38 -106.45 62.47
CA ALA A 293 -6.90 -105.43 63.40
C ALA A 293 -5.95 -104.41 62.72
N ASP A 294 -5.14 -104.85 61.76
CA ASP A 294 -4.25 -103.97 61.00
C ASP A 294 -5.02 -103.07 60.02
N LYS A 295 -5.97 -103.64 59.28
CA LYS A 295 -6.82 -102.86 58.36
C LYS A 295 -7.74 -101.88 59.11
N GLU A 296 -8.26 -102.25 60.28
CA GLU A 296 -9.08 -101.35 61.11
C GLU A 296 -8.26 -100.14 61.57
N ARG A 297 -7.00 -100.36 61.96
CA ARG A 297 -6.08 -99.26 62.30
C ARG A 297 -5.84 -98.32 61.12
N GLN A 298 -5.62 -98.86 59.92
CA GLN A 298 -5.47 -98.05 58.70
C GLN A 298 -6.72 -97.24 58.38
N TYR A 299 -7.90 -97.84 58.50
CA TYR A 299 -9.18 -97.15 58.31
C TYR A 299 -9.36 -95.99 59.30
N GLN A 300 -9.12 -96.23 60.60
CA GLN A 300 -9.23 -95.21 61.63
C GLN A 300 -8.16 -94.10 61.53
N GLN A 301 -6.98 -94.42 60.99
CA GLN A 301 -5.93 -93.42 60.74
C GLN A 301 -6.32 -92.51 59.58
N ARG A 302 -6.81 -93.07 58.47
CA ARG A 302 -7.32 -92.30 57.33
C ARG A 302 -8.54 -91.46 57.70
N LEU A 303 -9.44 -91.99 58.53
CA LEU A 303 -10.61 -91.24 59.01
C LEU A 303 -10.18 -89.99 59.79
N ARG A 304 -9.17 -90.12 60.65
CA ARG A 304 -8.62 -88.99 61.42
C ARG A 304 -7.89 -87.97 60.54
N GLU A 305 -7.20 -88.41 59.50
CA GLU A 305 -6.55 -87.54 58.52
C GLU A 305 -7.58 -86.71 57.72
N ILE A 306 -8.69 -87.33 57.30
CA ILE A 306 -9.80 -86.60 56.65
C ILE A 306 -10.44 -85.61 57.63
N GLN A 307 -10.61 -85.99 58.90
CA GLN A 307 -11.20 -85.12 59.92
C GLN A 307 -10.30 -83.94 60.34
N SER A 308 -8.97 -84.08 60.30
CA SER A 308 -8.03 -83.00 60.64
C SER A 308 -7.90 -81.97 59.51
N LEU A 309 -7.98 -82.41 58.24
CA LEU A 309 -8.04 -81.52 57.08
C LEU A 309 -9.28 -80.60 57.11
N ASN A 310 -10.38 -81.09 57.70
CA ASN A 310 -11.65 -80.38 57.77
C ASN A 310 -11.67 -79.20 58.76
N ARG A 311 -10.64 -79.03 59.61
CA ARG A 311 -10.57 -77.93 60.60
C ARG A 311 -9.66 -76.76 60.18
N GLY A 312 -8.80 -76.95 59.18
CA GLY A 312 -7.78 -75.96 58.80
C GLY A 312 -8.09 -75.14 57.54
N GLY A 313 -8.76 -75.72 56.53
CA GLY A 313 -8.86 -75.10 55.20
C GLY A 313 -9.95 -74.01 55.03
N SER A 314 -10.94 -73.95 55.92
CA SER A 314 -12.10 -73.06 55.79
C SER A 314 -11.82 -71.60 56.19
N THR A 315 -10.76 -71.36 56.97
CA THR A 315 -10.35 -70.02 57.40
C THR A 315 -9.54 -69.29 56.30
N ASP A 316 -8.80 -70.02 55.46
CA ASP A 316 -7.90 -69.45 54.44
C ASP A 316 -8.64 -68.77 53.28
N ILE A 317 -9.76 -69.33 52.80
CA ILE A 317 -10.48 -68.80 51.62
C ILE A 317 -11.22 -67.50 51.96
N TYR A 318 -11.88 -67.42 53.11
CA TYR A 318 -12.54 -66.18 53.54
C TYR A 318 -11.50 -65.08 53.82
N GLN A 319 -10.37 -65.44 54.45
CA GLN A 319 -9.28 -64.50 54.68
C GLN A 319 -8.62 -64.01 53.38
N SER A 320 -8.49 -64.86 52.35
CA SER A 320 -7.96 -64.43 51.06
C SER A 320 -8.92 -63.48 50.33
N LEU A 321 -10.23 -63.76 50.31
CA LEU A 321 -11.22 -62.84 49.71
C LEU A 321 -11.29 -61.50 50.46
N LEU A 322 -11.19 -61.52 51.80
CA LEU A 322 -11.13 -60.29 52.59
C LEU A 322 -9.85 -59.50 52.32
N ALA A 323 -8.71 -60.17 52.19
CA ALA A 323 -7.45 -59.54 51.82
C ALA A 323 -7.52 -58.91 50.42
N ASP A 324 -8.13 -59.59 49.45
CA ASP A 324 -8.35 -59.06 48.10
C ASP A 324 -9.30 -57.85 48.10
N TYR A 325 -10.37 -57.88 48.92
CA TYR A 325 -11.27 -56.74 49.10
C TYR A 325 -10.55 -55.52 49.68
N LEU A 326 -9.79 -55.71 50.76
CA LEU A 326 -9.02 -54.65 51.41
C LEU A 326 -7.95 -54.08 50.46
N ARG A 327 -7.31 -54.93 49.65
CA ARG A 327 -6.35 -54.50 48.63
C ARG A 327 -7.03 -53.67 47.54
N SER A 328 -8.16 -54.12 47.03
CA SER A 328 -8.95 -53.37 46.04
C SER A 328 -9.42 -52.02 46.59
N SER A 329 -9.87 -51.98 47.84
CA SER A 329 -10.25 -50.72 48.52
C SER A 329 -9.07 -49.76 48.66
N ALA A 330 -7.88 -50.28 49.00
CA ALA A 330 -6.66 -49.47 49.08
C ALA A 330 -6.25 -48.93 47.70
N ASP A 331 -6.40 -49.72 46.64
CA ASP A 331 -6.12 -49.31 45.25
C ASP A 331 -7.07 -48.18 44.80
N VAL A 332 -8.37 -48.27 45.13
CA VAL A 332 -9.35 -47.19 44.87
C VAL A 332 -8.97 -45.91 45.58
N GLU A 333 -8.64 -45.98 46.88
CA GLU A 333 -8.25 -44.80 47.65
C GLU A 333 -6.97 -44.16 47.10
N ALA A 334 -5.96 -44.98 46.77
CA ALA A 334 -4.71 -44.52 46.19
C ALA A 334 -4.92 -43.85 44.82
N ALA A 335 -5.77 -44.44 43.96
CA ALA A 335 -6.12 -43.85 42.66
C ALA A 335 -6.86 -42.52 42.83
N ARG A 336 -7.83 -42.43 43.76
CA ARG A 336 -8.56 -41.19 44.06
C ARG A 336 -7.65 -40.08 44.55
N LYS A 337 -6.77 -40.35 45.53
CA LYS A 337 -5.79 -39.35 46.00
C LYS A 337 -4.85 -38.88 44.89
N SER A 338 -4.45 -39.79 44.01
CA SER A 338 -3.61 -39.44 42.85
C SER A 338 -4.39 -38.58 41.84
N MET A 339 -5.67 -38.86 41.60
CA MET A 339 -6.53 -38.02 40.76
C MET A 339 -6.69 -36.62 41.35
N ASP A 340 -6.90 -36.49 42.65
CA ASP A 340 -7.02 -35.19 43.32
C ASP A 340 -5.75 -34.34 43.16
N TYR A 341 -4.57 -34.97 43.28
CA TYR A 341 -3.29 -34.33 43.01
C TYR A 341 -3.21 -33.79 41.57
N TRP A 342 -3.45 -34.64 40.56
CA TRP A 342 -3.39 -34.22 39.16
C TRP A 342 -4.49 -33.20 38.81
N ALA A 343 -5.67 -33.29 39.43
CA ALA A 343 -6.74 -32.31 39.26
C ALA A 343 -6.37 -30.95 39.88
N GLY A 344 -5.59 -30.95 40.97
CA GLY A 344 -4.97 -29.75 41.54
C GLY A 344 -3.94 -29.15 40.58
N GLU A 345 -3.02 -29.97 40.07
CA GLU A 345 -2.00 -29.54 39.11
C GLU A 345 -2.61 -28.96 37.83
N ARG A 346 -3.64 -29.62 37.28
CA ARG A 346 -4.36 -29.13 36.10
C ARG A 346 -5.01 -27.76 36.33
N ARG A 347 -5.55 -27.51 37.53
CA ARG A 347 -6.13 -26.20 37.92
C ARG A 347 -5.05 -25.12 38.04
N ALA A 348 -3.90 -25.46 38.63
CA ALA A 348 -2.75 -24.55 38.71
C ALA A 348 -2.22 -24.20 37.31
N LEU A 349 -2.09 -25.19 36.43
CA LEU A 349 -1.70 -24.98 35.02
C LEU A 349 -2.71 -24.10 34.28
N SER A 350 -4.02 -24.33 34.43
CA SER A 350 -5.06 -23.46 33.83
C SER A 350 -4.91 -22.01 34.27
N SER A 351 -4.72 -21.78 35.57
CA SER A 351 -4.53 -20.44 36.13
C SER A 351 -3.27 -19.76 35.59
N ARG A 352 -2.19 -20.53 35.41
CA ARG A 352 -0.93 -20.04 34.83
C ARG A 352 -1.08 -19.68 33.35
N ILE A 353 -1.80 -20.50 32.59
CA ILE A 353 -2.13 -20.26 31.18
C ILE A 353 -2.93 -18.96 31.05
N GLU A 354 -3.98 -18.79 31.85
CA GLU A 354 -4.81 -17.57 31.84
C GLU A 354 -4.00 -16.32 32.21
N ASN A 355 -3.15 -16.39 33.24
CA ASN A 355 -2.26 -15.29 33.60
C ASN A 355 -1.29 -14.95 32.46
N MET A 356 -0.68 -15.96 31.85
CA MET A 356 0.26 -15.76 30.75
C MET A 356 -0.41 -15.16 29.51
N GLN A 357 -1.65 -15.56 29.21
CA GLN A 357 -2.45 -14.94 28.14
C GLN A 357 -2.74 -13.47 28.43
N ARG A 358 -3.15 -13.12 29.65
CA ARG A 358 -3.39 -11.72 30.06
C ARG A 358 -2.12 -10.88 29.96
N ASP A 359 -1.00 -11.41 30.43
CA ASP A 359 0.28 -10.72 30.34
C ASP A 359 0.75 -10.55 28.89
N ASN A 360 0.53 -11.56 28.05
CA ASN A 360 0.85 -11.47 26.63
C ASN A 360 0.00 -10.43 25.92
N GLN A 361 -1.30 -10.34 26.23
CA GLN A 361 -2.17 -9.30 25.68
C GLN A 361 -1.62 -7.89 26.00
N ALA A 362 -1.22 -7.65 27.26
CA ALA A 362 -0.61 -6.38 27.64
C ALA A 362 0.73 -6.11 26.93
N ILE A 363 1.54 -7.15 26.68
CA ILE A 363 2.78 -7.03 25.90
C ILE A 363 2.48 -6.66 24.44
N VAL A 364 1.47 -7.28 23.83
CA VAL A 364 1.04 -6.99 22.45
C VAL A 364 0.54 -5.54 22.34
N ASP A 365 -0.25 -5.09 23.29
CA ASP A 365 -0.76 -3.71 23.30
C ASP A 365 0.37 -2.69 23.48
N LEU A 366 1.31 -2.93 24.40
CA LEU A 366 2.52 -2.11 24.55
C LEU A 366 3.41 -2.14 23.31
N THR A 367 3.50 -3.28 22.62
CA THR A 367 4.24 -3.38 21.35
C THR A 367 3.60 -2.48 20.29
N ARG A 368 2.26 -2.49 20.18
CA ARG A 368 1.54 -1.57 19.28
C ARG A 368 1.75 -0.10 19.63
N GLU A 369 1.79 0.24 20.93
CA GLU A 369 2.09 1.61 21.38
C GLU A 369 3.52 2.04 21.00
N VAL A 370 4.50 1.15 21.14
CA VAL A 370 5.88 1.37 20.69
C VAL A 370 5.93 1.59 19.18
N ASP A 371 5.27 0.73 18.39
CA ASP A 371 5.26 0.85 16.93
C ASP A 371 4.63 2.18 16.48
N LEU A 372 3.56 2.63 17.14
CA LEU A 372 2.93 3.93 16.86
C LEU A 372 3.85 5.11 17.22
N ALA A 373 4.54 5.02 18.36
CA ALA A 373 5.50 6.03 18.79
C ALA A 373 6.72 6.09 17.84
N ASP A 374 7.23 4.94 17.39
CA ASP A 374 8.34 4.87 16.43
C ASP A 374 7.94 5.45 15.08
N ALA A 375 6.75 5.10 14.57
CA ALA A 375 6.22 5.67 13.33
C ALA A 375 6.08 7.20 13.43
N SER A 376 5.55 7.70 14.55
CA SER A 376 5.39 9.15 14.79
C SER A 376 6.74 9.86 14.87
N TYR A 377 7.69 9.29 15.62
CA TYR A 377 9.05 9.81 15.73
C TYR A 377 9.75 9.87 14.36
N ARG A 378 9.69 8.80 13.57
CA ARG A 378 10.30 8.76 12.23
C ARG A 378 9.77 9.84 11.30
N VAL A 379 8.45 10.07 11.31
CA VAL A 379 7.82 11.13 10.49
C VAL A 379 8.31 12.50 10.92
N LEU A 380 8.31 12.78 12.22
CA LEU A 380 8.75 14.07 12.76
C LEU A 380 10.25 14.30 12.57
N ALA A 381 11.08 13.28 12.81
CA ALA A 381 12.52 13.33 12.58
C ALA A 381 12.86 13.61 11.12
N ARG A 382 12.12 13.01 10.17
CA ARG A 382 12.28 13.31 8.74
C ARG A 382 11.89 14.75 8.42
N LYS A 383 10.75 15.23 8.94
CA LYS A 383 10.33 16.64 8.75
C LYS A 383 11.35 17.62 9.34
N TYR A 384 11.88 17.34 10.53
CA TYR A 384 12.92 18.15 11.15
C TYR A 384 14.21 18.16 10.33
N SER A 385 14.67 16.99 9.87
CA SER A 385 15.83 16.88 8.99
C SER A 385 15.65 17.73 7.73
N ASP A 386 14.49 17.61 7.07
CA ASP A 386 14.17 18.36 5.85
C ASP A 386 14.12 19.88 6.11
N ALA A 387 13.51 20.30 7.22
CA ALA A 387 13.50 21.70 7.64
C ALA A 387 14.92 22.23 7.94
N SER A 388 15.77 21.43 8.61
CA SER A 388 17.14 21.81 8.94
C SER A 388 18.06 21.91 7.72
N VAL A 389 17.83 21.08 6.69
CA VAL A 389 18.54 21.17 5.41
C VAL A 389 18.11 22.45 4.69
N ASN A 390 16.80 22.74 4.61
CA ASN A 390 16.32 23.96 3.99
C ASN A 390 16.85 25.23 4.69
N GLN A 391 16.90 25.24 6.02
CA GLN A 391 17.45 26.38 6.77
C GLN A 391 18.93 26.61 6.43
N ARG A 392 19.75 25.54 6.43
CA ARG A 392 21.17 25.65 6.07
C ARG A 392 21.39 26.15 4.64
N LEU A 393 20.55 25.72 3.70
CA LEU A 393 20.61 26.21 2.32
C LEU A 393 20.29 27.71 2.23
N ASN A 394 19.31 28.19 3.01
CA ASN A 394 19.00 29.61 3.10
C ASN A 394 20.15 30.39 3.75
N ASP A 395 20.70 29.90 4.87
CA ASP A 395 21.82 30.52 5.59
C ASP A 395 23.09 30.62 4.71
N GLU A 396 23.34 29.62 3.86
CA GLU A 396 24.45 29.61 2.89
C GLU A 396 24.13 30.38 1.59
N GLY A 397 22.94 30.97 1.46
CA GLY A 397 22.51 31.69 0.26
C GLY A 397 22.35 30.80 -0.98
N ILE A 398 22.27 29.48 -0.80
CA ILE A 398 22.11 28.51 -1.88
C ILE A 398 20.64 28.47 -2.27
N THR A 399 20.28 29.35 -3.21
CA THR A 399 18.92 29.42 -3.75
C THR A 399 18.63 28.20 -4.62
N ARG A 400 17.38 27.71 -4.56
CA ARG A 400 16.94 26.62 -5.44
C ARG A 400 16.99 27.01 -6.91
N ILE A 401 17.06 28.30 -7.23
CA ILE A 401 17.22 28.81 -8.59
C ILE A 401 18.70 29.08 -8.86
N SER A 402 19.22 28.53 -9.96
CA SER A 402 20.53 28.81 -10.53
C SER A 402 20.33 29.39 -11.92
N VAL A 403 20.81 30.61 -12.17
CA VAL A 403 20.79 31.20 -13.52
C VAL A 403 21.80 30.45 -14.39
N ILE A 404 21.36 29.95 -15.54
CA ILE A 404 22.23 29.32 -16.55
C ILE A 404 22.71 30.39 -17.52
N ASP A 405 21.74 31.05 -18.15
CA ASP A 405 21.96 32.11 -19.12
C ASP A 405 21.41 33.40 -18.54
N GLU A 406 22.28 34.40 -18.38
CA GLU A 406 21.85 35.75 -18.03
C GLU A 406 20.93 36.34 -19.13
N PRO A 407 20.01 37.26 -18.78
CA PRO A 407 19.11 37.87 -19.75
C PRO A 407 19.84 38.47 -20.95
N TYR A 408 19.53 37.97 -22.14
CA TYR A 408 20.06 38.48 -23.39
C TYR A 408 18.95 38.64 -24.43
N SER A 409 19.09 39.63 -25.32
CA SER A 409 18.19 39.81 -26.45
C SER A 409 18.90 39.60 -27.77
N ASP A 410 18.23 38.94 -28.69
CA ASP A 410 18.70 38.80 -30.06
C ASP A 410 18.69 40.16 -30.81
N PRO A 411 19.67 40.42 -31.68
CA PRO A 411 19.70 41.64 -32.48
C PRO A 411 18.52 41.75 -33.47
N LYS A 412 17.85 40.64 -33.77
CA LYS A 412 16.73 40.59 -34.72
C LYS A 412 15.40 40.72 -33.95
N PRO A 413 14.45 41.54 -34.44
CA PRO A 413 13.16 41.68 -33.78
C PRO A 413 12.36 40.37 -33.86
N ALA A 414 11.74 39.99 -32.74
CA ALA A 414 10.90 38.80 -32.63
C ALA A 414 9.53 38.99 -33.30
N ARG A 415 9.02 40.23 -33.33
CA ARG A 415 7.77 40.60 -34.01
C ARG A 415 7.93 41.90 -34.81
N PRO A 416 7.23 42.05 -35.95
CA PRO A 416 6.33 41.06 -36.58
C PRO A 416 7.08 39.94 -37.32
N ARG A 417 6.52 38.72 -37.31
CA ARG A 417 7.11 37.56 -38.01
C ARG A 417 6.88 37.68 -39.52
N LYS A 418 7.88 38.21 -40.24
CA LYS A 418 7.82 38.57 -41.67
C LYS A 418 7.20 37.50 -42.57
N PHE A 419 7.63 36.24 -42.39
CA PHE A 419 7.14 35.12 -43.19
C PHE A 419 5.67 34.78 -42.92
N LEU A 420 5.25 34.81 -41.65
CA LEU A 420 3.85 34.55 -41.29
C LEU A 420 2.93 35.66 -41.80
N LEU A 421 3.37 36.92 -41.73
CA LEU A 421 2.62 38.05 -42.27
C LEU A 421 2.43 37.92 -43.78
N LEU A 422 3.49 37.56 -44.51
CA LEU A 422 3.43 37.37 -45.97
C LEU A 422 2.56 36.16 -46.33
N ALA A 423 2.69 35.05 -45.62
CA ALA A 423 1.84 33.88 -45.82
C ALA A 423 0.36 34.19 -45.57
N ALA A 424 0.06 34.92 -44.49
CA ALA A 424 -1.30 35.36 -44.18
C ALA A 424 -1.85 36.30 -45.25
N ALA A 425 -1.02 37.22 -45.79
CA ALA A 425 -1.41 38.11 -46.87
C ALA A 425 -1.72 37.34 -48.18
N LEU A 426 -0.92 36.34 -48.52
CA LEU A 426 -1.12 35.50 -49.71
C LEU A 426 -2.36 34.59 -49.59
N ILE A 427 -2.55 33.97 -48.42
CA ILE A 427 -3.74 33.15 -48.15
C ILE A 427 -4.99 34.04 -48.15
N GLY A 428 -4.93 35.20 -47.49
CA GLY A 428 -6.00 36.18 -47.47
C GLY A 428 -6.37 36.68 -48.87
N SER A 429 -5.38 36.99 -49.72
CA SER A 429 -5.64 37.43 -51.10
C SER A 429 -6.27 36.35 -51.96
N LEU A 430 -5.87 35.08 -51.78
CA LEU A 430 -6.45 33.96 -52.51
C LEU A 430 -7.91 33.74 -52.10
N LEU A 431 -8.23 33.80 -50.81
CA LEU A 431 -9.59 33.68 -50.31
C LEU A 431 -10.48 34.82 -50.82
N VAL A 432 -10.01 36.06 -50.74
CA VAL A 432 -10.77 37.24 -51.20
C VAL A 432 -10.96 37.21 -52.72
N SER A 433 -9.92 36.91 -53.49
CA SER A 433 -10.02 36.83 -54.95
C SER A 433 -10.91 35.67 -55.41
N GLY A 434 -10.81 34.49 -54.78
CA GLY A 434 -11.69 33.36 -55.05
C GLY A 434 -13.15 33.70 -54.77
N THR A 435 -13.43 34.34 -53.63
CA THR A 435 -14.78 34.79 -53.26
C THR A 435 -15.35 35.77 -54.28
N ILE A 436 -14.55 36.77 -54.69
CA ILE A 436 -14.96 37.76 -55.70
C ILE A 436 -15.21 37.10 -57.06
N ILE A 437 -14.39 36.12 -57.46
CA ILE A 437 -14.56 35.39 -58.73
C ILE A 437 -15.88 34.60 -58.71
N VAL A 438 -16.14 33.83 -57.66
CA VAL A 438 -17.36 33.04 -57.54
C VAL A 438 -18.59 33.94 -57.53
N LEU A 439 -18.55 35.04 -56.78
CA LEU A 439 -19.65 36.01 -56.73
C LEU A 439 -19.86 36.65 -58.10
N ARG A 440 -18.80 37.09 -58.77
CA ARG A 440 -18.88 37.68 -60.12
C ARG A 440 -19.42 36.69 -61.15
N GLU A 441 -19.09 35.41 -61.02
CA GLU A 441 -19.62 34.36 -61.89
C GLU A 441 -21.09 34.05 -61.61
N ALA A 442 -21.48 33.99 -60.34
CA ALA A 442 -22.87 33.79 -59.93
C ALA A 442 -23.79 34.93 -60.38
N LEU A 443 -23.27 36.14 -60.54
CA LEU A 443 -23.99 37.31 -61.06
C LEU A 443 -23.82 37.53 -62.58
N SER A 444 -23.10 36.65 -63.28
CA SER A 444 -22.82 36.79 -64.72
C SER A 444 -23.74 35.89 -65.55
N ASP A 445 -24.53 36.48 -66.45
CA ASP A 445 -25.39 35.76 -67.42
C ASP A 445 -24.63 35.28 -68.68
N ARG A 446 -23.30 35.19 -68.64
CA ARG A 446 -22.49 34.79 -69.80
C ARG A 446 -22.25 33.29 -69.85
N ILE A 447 -22.65 32.67 -70.96
CA ILE A 447 -22.31 31.27 -71.30
C ILE A 447 -20.87 31.23 -71.79
N ALA A 448 -20.00 30.45 -71.11
CA ALA A 448 -18.55 30.49 -71.32
C ALA A 448 -18.04 29.33 -72.19
N SER A 449 -18.78 28.24 -72.31
CA SER A 449 -18.34 27.05 -73.07
C SER A 449 -19.45 26.46 -73.96
N PRO A 450 -19.13 25.97 -75.17
CA PRO A 450 -20.05 25.17 -75.98
C PRO A 450 -20.62 23.96 -75.23
N HIS A 451 -19.86 23.42 -74.28
CA HIS A 451 -20.27 22.26 -73.50
C HIS A 451 -21.37 22.59 -72.47
N GLU A 452 -21.41 23.82 -71.96
CA GLU A 452 -22.49 24.29 -71.05
C GLU A 452 -23.84 24.38 -71.79
N ILE A 453 -23.80 24.75 -73.08
CA ILE A 453 -24.97 24.77 -73.98
C ILE A 453 -25.43 23.33 -74.23
N GLU A 454 -24.50 22.42 -74.52
CA GLU A 454 -24.78 21.00 -74.73
C GLU A 454 -25.44 20.33 -73.53
N GLN A 455 -24.97 20.62 -72.31
CA GLN A 455 -25.56 20.05 -71.09
C GLN A 455 -26.89 20.71 -70.70
N GLY A 456 -27.01 22.03 -70.83
CA GLY A 456 -28.21 22.76 -70.44
C GLY A 456 -29.38 22.57 -71.40
N LEU A 457 -29.11 22.51 -72.70
CA LEU A 457 -30.13 22.38 -73.75
C LEU A 457 -30.24 20.95 -74.29
N ARG A 458 -29.35 20.03 -73.90
CA ARG A 458 -29.28 18.63 -74.41
C ARG A 458 -29.15 18.54 -75.94
N LEU A 459 -28.57 19.56 -76.56
CA LEU A 459 -28.39 19.65 -78.02
C LEU A 459 -26.91 19.64 -78.35
N LYS A 460 -26.51 18.81 -79.32
CA LYS A 460 -25.11 18.70 -79.78
C LYS A 460 -24.68 19.98 -80.48
N VAL A 461 -23.57 20.58 -80.06
CA VAL A 461 -22.99 21.73 -80.75
C VAL A 461 -22.30 21.23 -82.03
N ILE A 462 -22.73 21.77 -83.18
CA ILE A 462 -22.23 21.34 -84.50
C ILE A 462 -21.00 22.14 -84.92
N SER A 463 -20.93 23.43 -84.55
CA SER A 463 -19.79 24.30 -84.85
C SER A 463 -19.70 25.44 -83.84
N ALA A 464 -18.49 25.81 -83.46
CA ALA A 464 -18.20 27.00 -82.67
C ALA A 464 -17.25 27.90 -83.47
N PHE A 465 -17.65 29.15 -83.68
CA PHE A 465 -16.84 30.12 -84.40
C PHE A 465 -16.02 30.95 -83.40
N PRO A 466 -14.71 31.17 -83.65
CA PRO A 466 -13.92 32.03 -82.78
C PRO A 466 -14.48 33.45 -82.83
N LYS A 467 -14.48 34.12 -81.68
CA LYS A 467 -14.84 35.54 -81.60
C LYS A 467 -13.84 36.32 -82.47
N PHE A 468 -14.35 37.03 -83.47
CA PHE A 468 -13.54 37.85 -84.38
C PHE A 468 -12.77 38.92 -83.57
N ASP A 469 -11.45 38.85 -83.56
CA ASP A 469 -10.57 39.87 -82.97
C ASP A 469 -10.12 40.82 -84.10
N PRO A 470 -10.56 42.09 -84.12
CA PRO A 470 -10.27 43.00 -85.22
C PRO A 470 -8.84 43.57 -85.20
N ARG A 471 -7.92 43.02 -84.40
CA ARG A 471 -6.52 43.47 -84.37
C ARG A 471 -5.69 42.66 -85.38
N PRO A 472 -4.94 43.30 -86.29
CA PRO A 472 -4.02 42.60 -87.18
C PRO A 472 -2.90 41.97 -86.35
N ALA A 473 -2.52 40.73 -86.71
CA ALA A 473 -1.36 40.07 -86.15
C ALA A 473 -0.10 40.89 -86.48
N THR A 474 0.60 41.32 -85.45
CA THR A 474 1.95 41.91 -85.52
C THR A 474 2.85 41.20 -84.54
#